data_AF-A0A969EKT0-F1
#
_entry.id   AF-A0A969EKT0-F1
#
_cell.length_a   1.000
_cell.length_b   1.000
_cell.length_c   1.000
_cell.angle_alpha   90.00
_cell.angle_beta   90.00
_cell.angle_gamma   90.00
#
_symmetry.space_group_name_H-M   'P 1'
#
loop_
_entity.id
_entity.type
_entity.pdbx_description
1 polymer ?
#
loop_
_entity_poly.entity_id
_entity_poly.type
_entity_poly.pdbx_seq_one_letter_code
_entity_poly.pdbx_strand_id
1 'polypeptide(L)'
;MGAMNDSAAQATQQAEALAQAVSQNVITQAEADTFVAVHAALDGYLVANPGTGNAEARQLTGLTFLIETSVLTQVQADTFLDVHDRLMESGLMR
;
A
#
# COMPACT_ATOMS: atom_id res chain seq x y z
N MET A 1 0.51 21.14 -15.17
CA MET A 1 -0.45 20.03 -15.23
C MET A 1 0.36 18.75 -15.29
N GLY A 2 0.46 17.99 -14.20
CA GLY A 2 1.32 16.79 -14.19
C GLY A 2 1.49 16.13 -12.81
N ALA A 3 0.45 16.11 -11.98
CA ALA A 3 0.48 15.45 -10.66
C ALA A 3 -0.66 14.43 -10.47
N MET A 4 -1.74 14.53 -11.27
CA MET A 4 -2.87 13.59 -11.25
C MET A 4 -2.64 12.36 -12.12
N ASN A 5 -1.67 12.42 -13.05
CA ASN A 5 -1.38 11.30 -13.95
C ASN A 5 -0.48 10.24 -13.27
N ASP A 6 0.28 10.64 -12.26
CA ASP A 6 1.19 9.77 -11.52
C ASP A 6 0.44 8.84 -10.56
N SER A 7 -0.60 9.31 -9.87
CA SER A 7 -1.33 8.49 -8.88
C SER A 7 -2.05 7.30 -9.52
N ALA A 8 -2.72 7.53 -10.65
CA ALA A 8 -3.42 6.47 -11.39
C ALA A 8 -2.44 5.50 -12.06
N ALA A 9 -1.33 6.02 -12.58
CA ALA A 9 -0.25 5.19 -13.13
C ALA A 9 0.40 4.33 -12.03
N GLN A 10 0.68 4.92 -10.86
CA GLN A 10 1.21 4.22 -9.70
C GLN A 10 0.26 3.13 -9.21
N ALA A 11 -1.03 3.42 -9.07
CA ALA A 11 -2.03 2.41 -8.69
C ALA A 11 -2.10 1.26 -9.71
N THR A 12 -2.01 1.57 -11.00
CA THR A 12 -1.97 0.55 -12.07
C THR A 12 -0.72 -0.31 -11.95
N GLN A 13 0.45 0.31 -11.77
CA GLN A 13 1.72 -0.41 -11.58
C GLN A 13 1.70 -1.29 -10.33
N GLN A 14 1.10 -0.83 -9.23
CA GLN A 14 0.95 -1.66 -8.04
C GLN A 14 0.03 -2.87 -8.29
N ALA A 15 -1.10 -2.67 -8.96
CA ALA A 15 -2.01 -3.76 -9.30
C ALA A 15 -1.34 -4.81 -10.21
N GLU A 16 -0.56 -4.35 -11.19
CA GLU A 16 0.23 -5.22 -12.07
C GLU A 16 1.31 -5.98 -11.28
N ALA A 17 2.04 -5.30 -10.39
CA ALA A 17 3.05 -5.93 -9.53
C ALA A 17 2.45 -7.01 -8.60
N LEU A 18 1.30 -6.72 -7.99
CA LEU A 18 0.56 -7.68 -7.16
C LEU A 18 0.11 -8.90 -7.97
N ALA A 19 -0.46 -8.69 -9.16
CA ALA A 19 -0.89 -9.79 -10.03
C ALA A 19 0.28 -10.68 -10.48
N GLN A 20 1.44 -10.06 -10.75
CA GLN A 20 2.67 -10.80 -11.07
C GLN A 20 3.22 -11.54 -9.86
N ALA A 21 3.19 -10.96 -8.66
CA ALA A 21 3.62 -11.61 -7.43
C ALA A 21 2.76 -12.80 -7.05
N VAL A 22 1.43 -12.69 -7.22
CA VAL A 22 0.50 -13.82 -7.07
C VAL A 22 0.79 -14.91 -8.10
N SER A 23 0.98 -14.53 -9.37
CA SER A 23 1.33 -15.51 -10.43
C SER A 23 2.64 -16.23 -10.15
N GLN A 24 3.62 -15.52 -9.58
CA GLN A 24 4.92 -16.08 -9.20
C GLN A 24 4.92 -16.79 -7.85
N ASN A 25 3.77 -16.88 -7.16
CA ASN A 25 3.64 -17.44 -5.81
C ASN A 25 4.54 -16.75 -4.76
N VAL A 26 4.90 -15.48 -4.98
CA VAL A 26 5.62 -14.65 -4.00
C VAL A 26 4.68 -14.24 -2.86
N ILE A 27 3.43 -13.96 -3.21
CA ILE A 27 2.34 -13.65 -2.27
C ILE A 27 1.10 -14.44 -2.65
N THR A 28 0.19 -14.63 -1.71
CA THR A 28 -1.13 -15.21 -1.96
C THR A 28 -2.13 -14.14 -2.38
N GLN A 29 -3.26 -14.59 -2.96
CA GLN A 29 -4.35 -13.69 -3.32
C GLN A 29 -4.96 -12.99 -2.09
N ALA A 30 -4.95 -13.64 -0.93
CA ALA A 30 -5.43 -13.04 0.33
C ALA A 30 -4.48 -11.93 0.84
N GLU A 31 -3.17 -12.14 0.72
CA GLU A 31 -2.16 -11.12 1.02
C GLU A 31 -2.27 -9.92 0.06
N ALA A 32 -2.49 -10.17 -1.23
CA ALA A 32 -2.71 -9.11 -2.21
C ALA A 32 -4.00 -8.30 -1.92
N ASP A 33 -5.10 -8.98 -1.57
CA ASP A 33 -6.36 -8.31 -1.19
C ASP A 33 -6.18 -7.44 0.06
N THR A 34 -5.48 -7.97 1.08
CA THR A 34 -5.11 -7.22 2.29
C THR A 34 -4.26 -6.00 1.94
N PHE A 35 -3.29 -6.16 1.05
CA PHE A 35 -2.44 -5.05 0.61
C PHE A 35 -3.26 -3.93 -0.02
N VAL A 36 -4.17 -4.27 -0.94
CA VAL A 36 -5.05 -3.30 -1.61
C VAL A 36 -5.97 -2.61 -0.61
N ALA A 37 -6.56 -3.36 0.34
CA ALA A 37 -7.44 -2.82 1.36
C ALA A 37 -6.71 -1.81 2.28
N VAL A 38 -5.51 -2.16 2.75
CA VAL A 38 -4.66 -1.28 3.56
C VAL A 38 -4.26 -0.03 2.77
N HIS A 39 -3.85 -0.21 1.51
CA HIS A 39 -3.44 0.91 0.66
C HIS A 39 -4.60 1.88 0.41
N ALA A 40 -5.81 1.37 0.13
CA ALA A 40 -7.00 2.20 -0.09
C ALA A 40 -7.41 2.97 1.18
N ALA A 41 -7.35 2.33 2.36
CA ALA A 41 -7.61 3.00 3.63
C ALA A 41 -6.58 4.11 3.90
N LEU A 42 -5.31 3.85 3.61
CA LEU A 42 -4.23 4.81 3.78
C LEU A 42 -4.33 5.97 2.80
N ASP A 43 -4.64 5.71 1.53
CA ASP A 43 -4.86 6.74 0.51
C ASP A 43 -6.02 7.66 0.92
N GLY A 44 -7.14 7.09 1.35
CA GLY A 44 -8.27 7.85 1.89
C GLY A 44 -7.87 8.75 3.07
N TYR A 45 -7.03 8.26 3.98
CA TYR A 45 -6.50 9.05 5.08
C TYR A 45 -5.60 10.19 4.59
N LEU A 46 -4.71 9.94 3.63
CA LEU A 46 -3.77 10.93 3.08
C LEU A 46 -4.47 12.00 2.25
N VAL A 47 -5.53 11.63 1.53
CA VAL A 47 -6.40 12.57 0.81
C VAL A 47 -7.14 13.48 1.80
N ALA A 48 -7.66 12.92 2.89
CA ALA A 48 -8.34 13.67 3.94
C ALA A 48 -7.38 14.53 4.78
N ASN A 49 -6.12 14.09 4.93
CA ASN A 49 -5.07 14.75 5.70
C ASN A 49 -3.90 15.12 4.78
N PRO A 50 -4.04 16.16 3.95
CA PRO A 50 -2.96 16.69 3.14
C PRO A 50 -1.95 17.40 4.06
N GLY A 51 -1.11 16.62 4.73
CA GLY A 51 -0.04 17.14 5.58
C GLY A 51 1.09 17.75 4.77
N THR A 52 2.06 18.34 5.46
CA THR A 52 3.38 18.71 4.93
C THR A 52 4.43 17.80 5.57
N GLY A 53 5.29 17.16 4.76
CA GLY A 53 6.23 16.13 5.22
C GLY A 53 6.46 15.02 4.17
N ASN A 54 7.40 14.12 4.43
CA ASN A 54 7.75 13.01 3.53
C ASN A 54 6.60 12.00 3.43
N ALA A 55 6.42 11.40 2.25
CA ALA A 55 5.36 10.41 1.99
C ALA A 55 5.40 9.25 3.01
N GLU A 56 6.59 8.73 3.29
CA GLU A 56 6.80 7.63 4.24
C GLU A 56 6.37 7.97 5.67
N ALA A 57 6.70 9.18 6.16
CA ALA A 57 6.27 9.62 7.49
C ALA A 57 4.75 9.75 7.59
N ARG A 58 4.09 10.20 6.51
CA ARG A 58 2.63 10.27 6.46
C ARG A 58 1.99 8.88 6.38
N GLN A 59 2.61 7.95 5.63
CA GLN A 59 2.15 6.57 5.55
C GLN A 59 2.22 5.90 6.93
N LEU A 60 3.33 6.04 7.67
CA LEU A 60 3.45 5.49 9.03
C LEU A 60 2.44 6.11 10.00
N THR A 61 2.24 7.43 9.91
CA THR A 61 1.23 8.14 10.72
C THR A 61 -0.18 7.65 10.40
N GLY A 62 -0.51 7.50 9.11
CA GLY A 62 -1.81 7.00 8.67
C GLY A 62 -2.04 5.55 9.07
N LEU A 63 -1.05 4.66 8.92
CA LEU A 63 -1.13 3.27 9.37
C LEU A 63 -1.39 3.20 10.88
N THR A 64 -0.64 3.97 11.68
CA THR A 64 -0.83 4.03 13.13
C THR A 64 -2.26 4.48 13.46
N PHE A 65 -2.72 5.56 12.85
CA PHE A 65 -4.07 6.08 13.07
C PHE A 65 -5.16 5.07 12.66
N LEU A 66 -4.98 4.37 11.53
CA LEU A 66 -5.93 3.36 11.05
C LEU A 66 -5.98 2.14 11.98
N ILE A 67 -4.86 1.77 12.59
CA ILE A 67 -4.80 0.74 13.62
C ILE A 67 -5.49 1.21 14.91
N GLU A 68 -5.20 2.43 15.36
CA GLU A 68 -5.82 3.02 16.56
C GLU A 68 -7.34 3.17 16.43
N THR A 69 -7.82 3.52 15.23
CA THR A 69 -9.25 3.60 14.90
C THR A 69 -9.90 2.25 14.60
N SER A 70 -9.14 1.14 14.71
CA SER A 70 -9.58 -0.22 14.38
C SER A 70 -10.12 -0.39 12.96
N VAL A 71 -9.76 0.51 12.04
CA VAL A 71 -10.02 0.37 10.60
C VAL A 71 -9.12 -0.72 10.03
N LEU A 72 -7.87 -0.76 10.48
CA LEU A 72 -6.90 -1.81 10.19
C LEU A 72 -6.52 -2.55 11.47
N THR A 73 -6.10 -3.80 11.32
CA THR A 73 -5.46 -4.53 12.42
C THR A 73 -3.95 -4.49 12.27
N GLN A 74 -3.22 -4.70 13.37
CA GLN A 74 -1.76 -4.81 13.32
C GLN A 74 -1.31 -5.92 12.36
N VAL A 75 -2.06 -7.03 12.28
CA VAL A 75 -1.80 -8.13 11.33
C VAL A 75 -1.93 -7.67 9.88
N GLN A 76 -2.94 -6.85 9.55
CA GLN A 76 -3.10 -6.35 8.18
C GLN A 76 -1.98 -5.37 7.81
N ALA A 77 -1.59 -4.49 8.73
CA ALA A 77 -0.47 -3.57 8.50
C ALA A 77 0.86 -4.32 8.34
N ASP A 78 1.11 -5.35 9.16
CA ASP A 78 2.29 -6.21 9.06
C ASP A 78 2.31 -6.99 7.74
N THR A 79 1.17 -7.57 7.34
CA THR A 79 0.99 -8.23 6.03
C THR A 79 1.28 -7.26 4.88
N PHE A 80 0.80 -6.01 4.98
CA PHE A 80 1.06 -4.99 3.96
C PHE A 80 2.56 -4.70 3.81
N LEU A 81 3.27 -4.55 4.94
CA LEU A 81 4.71 -4.29 4.94
C LEU A 81 5.51 -5.49 4.41
N ASP A 82 5.16 -6.70 4.82
CA ASP A 82 5.80 -7.94 4.34
C ASP A 82 5.58 -8.14 2.83
N VAL A 83 4.36 -7.95 2.33
CA VAL A 83 4.06 -8.00 0.89
C VAL A 83 4.85 -6.92 0.14
N HIS A 84 4.94 -5.70 0.68
CA HIS A 84 5.71 -4.62 0.09
C HIS A 84 7.20 -4.97 -0.05
N ASP A 85 7.79 -5.51 1.02
CA ASP A 85 9.19 -5.92 1.04
C ASP A 85 9.46 -7.04 0.04
N ARG A 86 8.64 -8.10 0.04
CA ARG A 86 8.76 -9.20 -0.92
C ARG A 86 8.62 -8.75 -2.37
N LEU A 87 7.73 -7.79 -2.65
CA LEU A 87 7.57 -7.20 -3.98
C LEU A 87 8.82 -6.42 -4.41
N MET A 88 9.46 -5.69 -3.48
CA MET A 88 10.71 -4.97 -3.69
C MET A 88 11.88 -5.94 -3.91
N GLU A 89 12.00 -6.98 -3.08
CA GLU A 89 13.01 -8.04 -3.21
C GLU A 89 12.88 -8.79 -4.54
N SER A 90 11.64 -9.01 -4.99
CA SER A 90 11.34 -9.64 -6.29
C SER A 90 11.59 -8.70 -7.49
N GLY A 91 11.87 -7.41 -7.25
CA GLY A 91 12.05 -6.40 -8.28
C GLY A 91 10.76 -6.03 -9.04
N LEU A 92 9.60 -6.38 -8.48
CA LEU A 92 8.27 -6.10 -9.04
C LEU A 92 7.74 -4.73 -8.62
N MET A 93 8.23 -4.21 -7.49
CA MET A 93 8.03 -2.84 -7.03
C MET A 93 9.36 -2.09 -6.97
N ARG A 94 9.34 -0.79 -7.32
CA ARG A 94 10.49 0.11 -7.30
C ARG A 94 10.05 1.57 -7.14
#